data_AF-A0A968P1T4-F1
#
_entry.id   AF-A0A968P1T4-F1
#
_cell.length_a   1.000
_cell.length_b   1.000
_cell.length_c   1.000
_cell.angle_alpha   90.00
_cell.angle_beta   90.00
_cell.angle_gamma   90.00
#
_symmetry.space_group_name_H-M   'P 1'
#
loop_
_entity.id
_entity.type
_entity.pdbx_description
1 polymer ?
#
loop_
_entity_poly.entity_id
_entity_poly.type
_entity_poly.pdbx_seq_one_letter_code
_entity_poly.pdbx_strand_id
1 'polypeptide(L)'
;MVNQLIAAARRGVRVRLIVDGFGSPGFVRDYWPRLEKARVRVRFFRAFPWLLKRLPGDPHSLIRRIYLRLRRANRGDHRKFCLIDQSQLWVGSFNISDVHLHEVYGEQAWKDIGVRVRGAELKYARRAFERAYRGWTALNLPARSPRMLLLNDSLLHKRRARMELVLRLKQARERIWLATPYFVPVGPVFRQLLKRAREGVDVRIIIPRKNDVWHIKLLSIPLLKTLSAEGAKIFVYEPRFSHQKLFIADDWVSVGSTNLNHRSFLHDLEMDIVITHEKNKERVVSSYVHDQSLSQPFNATAWSQLSLWERLCSSIFILLRYWS
;
A
#
# COMPACT_ATOMS: atom_id res chain seq x y z
N MET A 1 -4.41 -18.09 -9.03
CA MET A 1 -5.71 -17.48 -8.62
C MET A 1 -6.83 -17.58 -9.66
N VAL A 2 -6.62 -17.21 -10.94
CA VAL A 2 -7.69 -17.17 -11.97
C VAL A 2 -8.50 -18.46 -12.06
N ASN A 3 -7.83 -19.62 -12.11
CA ASN A 3 -8.50 -20.92 -12.15
C ASN A 3 -9.39 -21.17 -10.92
N GLN A 4 -8.99 -20.69 -9.74
CA GLN A 4 -9.78 -20.84 -8.51
C GLN A 4 -11.04 -19.97 -8.53
N LEU A 5 -10.95 -18.74 -9.08
CA LEU A 5 -12.13 -17.88 -9.29
C LEU A 5 -13.11 -18.50 -10.30
N ILE A 6 -12.59 -19.08 -11.38
CA ILE A 6 -13.39 -19.81 -12.37
C ILE A 6 -14.07 -21.03 -11.73
N ALA A 7 -13.34 -21.82 -10.94
CA ALA A 7 -13.89 -22.97 -10.24
C ALA A 7 -14.99 -22.57 -9.26
N ALA A 8 -14.79 -21.48 -8.49
CA ALA A 8 -15.82 -20.95 -7.60
C ALA A 8 -17.08 -20.51 -8.37
N ALA A 9 -16.92 -19.78 -9.48
CA ALA A 9 -18.04 -19.36 -10.30
C ALA A 9 -18.81 -20.54 -10.92
N ARG A 10 -18.09 -21.60 -11.34
CA ARG A 10 -18.70 -22.86 -11.84
C ARG A 10 -19.50 -23.59 -10.77
N ARG A 11 -19.13 -23.47 -9.50
CA ARG A 11 -19.93 -23.98 -8.35
C ARG A 11 -21.14 -23.10 -8.03
N GLY A 12 -21.44 -22.06 -8.82
CA GLY A 12 -22.56 -21.14 -8.58
C GLY A 12 -22.26 -19.97 -7.66
N VAL A 13 -21.00 -19.82 -7.19
CA VAL A 13 -20.62 -18.70 -6.32
C VAL A 13 -20.60 -17.39 -7.13
N ARG A 14 -21.18 -16.33 -6.58
CA ARG A 14 -21.11 -14.99 -7.19
C ARG A 14 -19.72 -14.39 -7.01
N VAL A 15 -18.91 -14.42 -8.05
CA VAL A 15 -17.57 -13.82 -8.04
C VAL A 15 -17.58 -12.44 -8.68
N ARG A 16 -17.05 -11.44 -7.98
CA ARG A 16 -16.82 -10.07 -8.48
C ARG A 16 -15.37 -9.68 -8.25
N LEU A 17 -14.75 -9.11 -9.27
CA LEU A 17 -13.35 -8.73 -9.25
C LEU A 17 -13.20 -7.27 -9.69
N ILE A 18 -12.42 -6.50 -8.94
CA ILE A 18 -11.93 -5.18 -9.36
C ILE A 18 -10.46 -5.33 -9.70
N VAL A 19 -10.05 -4.82 -10.86
CA VAL A 19 -8.65 -4.81 -11.30
C VAL A 19 -8.25 -3.37 -11.61
N ASP A 20 -7.09 -2.93 -11.13
CA ASP A 20 -6.55 -1.62 -11.53
C ASP A 20 -6.14 -1.67 -13.00
N GLY A 21 -6.78 -0.83 -13.83
CA GLY A 21 -6.50 -0.80 -15.26
C GLY A 21 -5.09 -0.29 -15.59
N PHE A 22 -4.49 0.56 -14.75
CA PHE A 22 -3.15 1.08 -14.98
C PHE A 22 -2.06 0.05 -14.65
N GLY A 23 -2.22 -0.65 -13.53
CA GLY A 23 -1.25 -1.62 -13.04
C GLY A 23 -1.34 -3.01 -13.68
N SER A 24 -2.31 -3.27 -14.56
CA SER A 24 -2.57 -4.61 -15.11
C SER A 24 -2.92 -4.62 -16.61
N PRO A 25 -2.09 -4.05 -17.50
CA PRO A 25 -2.41 -3.97 -18.93
C PRO A 25 -2.56 -5.34 -19.59
N GLY A 26 -1.73 -6.33 -19.23
CA GLY A 26 -1.82 -7.70 -19.76
C GLY A 26 -3.06 -8.47 -19.30
N PHE A 27 -3.66 -8.09 -18.17
CA PHE A 27 -4.80 -8.82 -17.60
C PHE A 27 -6.03 -8.83 -18.51
N VAL A 28 -6.26 -7.72 -19.21
CA VAL A 28 -7.38 -7.55 -20.15
C VAL A 28 -7.32 -8.60 -21.27
N ARG A 29 -6.11 -8.89 -21.77
CA ARG A 29 -5.90 -9.85 -22.86
C ARG A 29 -5.85 -11.28 -22.35
N ASP A 30 -5.07 -11.52 -21.28
CA ASP A 30 -4.63 -12.87 -20.92
C ASP A 30 -5.62 -13.59 -19.99
N TYR A 31 -6.38 -12.85 -19.17
CA TYR A 31 -7.20 -13.43 -18.10
C TYR A 31 -8.68 -13.07 -18.16
N TRP A 32 -9.02 -11.85 -18.58
CA TRP A 32 -10.41 -11.40 -18.57
C TRP A 32 -11.34 -12.27 -19.43
N PRO A 33 -11.00 -12.68 -20.68
CA PRO A 33 -11.89 -13.52 -21.48
C PRO A 33 -12.23 -14.86 -20.81
N ARG A 34 -11.27 -15.45 -20.10
CA ARG A 34 -11.43 -16.72 -19.38
C ARG A 34 -12.36 -16.56 -18.18
N LEU A 35 -12.24 -15.44 -17.45
CA LEU A 35 -13.08 -15.11 -16.30
C LEU A 35 -14.51 -14.78 -16.73
N GLU A 36 -14.67 -14.03 -17.82
CA GLU A 36 -15.98 -13.67 -18.37
C GLU A 36 -16.75 -14.90 -18.87
N LYS A 37 -16.08 -15.82 -19.60
CA LYS A 37 -16.67 -17.10 -20.01
C LYS A 37 -17.17 -17.93 -18.82
N ALA A 38 -16.51 -17.82 -17.66
CA ALA A 38 -16.91 -18.45 -16.42
C ALA A 38 -17.96 -17.65 -15.61
N ARG A 39 -18.53 -16.57 -16.17
CA ARG A 39 -19.50 -15.67 -15.53
C ARG A 39 -18.96 -14.92 -14.31
N VAL A 40 -17.64 -14.79 -14.18
CA VAL A 40 -17.02 -13.90 -13.19
C VAL A 40 -17.22 -12.45 -13.62
N ARG A 41 -17.74 -11.60 -12.74
CA ARG A 41 -17.99 -10.19 -13.07
C ARG A 41 -16.76 -9.35 -12.78
N VAL A 42 -16.04 -8.98 -13.82
CA VAL A 42 -14.83 -8.16 -13.73
C VAL A 42 -15.16 -6.68 -13.98
N ARG A 43 -14.61 -5.78 -13.17
CA ARG A 43 -14.63 -4.34 -13.38
C ARG A 43 -13.21 -3.80 -13.33
N PHE A 44 -12.88 -2.94 -14.28
CA PHE A 44 -11.61 -2.23 -14.28
C PHE A 44 -11.76 -0.91 -13.53
N PHE A 45 -11.00 -0.74 -12.46
CA PHE A 45 -10.87 0.55 -11.81
C PHE A 45 -10.09 1.47 -12.75
N ARG A 46 -10.79 2.47 -13.31
CA ARG A 46 -10.24 3.54 -14.15
C ARG A 46 -9.36 3.02 -15.31
N ALA A 47 -9.98 2.38 -16.29
CA ALA A 47 -9.32 2.00 -17.54
C ALA A 47 -8.72 3.23 -18.28
N PHE A 48 -7.45 3.15 -18.65
CA PHE A 48 -6.75 4.18 -19.44
C PHE A 48 -7.20 4.13 -20.93
N PRO A 49 -7.05 5.22 -21.71
CA PRO A 49 -7.52 5.39 -23.09
C PRO A 49 -7.36 4.29 -24.15
N TRP A 50 -6.58 3.22 -23.95
CA TRP A 50 -6.55 2.11 -24.91
C TRP A 50 -7.89 1.36 -25.00
N LEU A 51 -8.68 1.36 -23.91
CA LEU A 51 -10.04 0.82 -23.92
C LEU A 51 -11.06 1.80 -24.56
N LEU A 52 -10.66 3.07 -24.78
CA LEU A 52 -11.52 4.14 -25.29
C LEU A 52 -11.41 4.36 -26.81
N LYS A 53 -10.63 3.57 -27.55
CA LYS A 53 -10.64 3.54 -29.04
C LYS A 53 -11.99 3.09 -29.65
N ARG A 54 -13.06 2.99 -28.86
CA ARG A 54 -14.37 2.41 -29.24
C ARG A 54 -15.61 3.27 -28.91
N LEU A 55 -15.49 4.57 -28.60
CA LEU A 55 -16.68 5.41 -28.33
C LEU A 55 -16.65 6.78 -29.06
N PRO A 56 -17.78 7.25 -29.66
CA PRO A 56 -17.84 8.51 -30.43
C PRO A 56 -18.22 9.78 -29.61
N GLY A 57 -17.74 10.96 -30.06
CA GLY A 57 -18.12 12.37 -29.70
C GLY A 57 -17.42 13.03 -28.46
N ASP A 58 -17.36 14.35 -28.19
CA ASP A 58 -17.13 15.64 -28.92
C ASP A 58 -16.45 16.66 -27.91
N PRO A 59 -16.00 17.91 -28.18
CA PRO A 59 -14.58 18.27 -28.16
C PRO A 59 -14.20 19.54 -27.35
N HIS A 60 -15.04 20.11 -26.47
CA HIS A 60 -14.88 21.52 -26.04
C HIS A 60 -13.91 21.82 -24.88
N SER A 61 -12.81 21.07 -24.76
CA SER A 61 -11.52 21.56 -24.23
C SER A 61 -10.59 20.37 -24.12
N LEU A 62 -9.67 20.26 -25.08
CA LEU A 62 -8.62 19.25 -25.07
C LEU A 62 -7.80 19.33 -23.77
N ILE A 63 -7.53 20.54 -23.28
CA ILE A 63 -6.77 20.80 -22.04
C ILE A 63 -7.55 20.35 -20.81
N ARG A 64 -8.85 20.66 -20.68
CA ARG A 64 -9.68 20.20 -19.55
C ARG A 64 -9.89 18.69 -19.59
N ARG A 65 -10.02 18.10 -20.78
CA ARG A 65 -10.04 16.63 -20.96
C ARG A 65 -8.71 16.04 -20.52
N ILE A 66 -7.56 16.55 -20.99
CA ILE A 66 -6.23 16.07 -20.60
C ILE A 66 -6.01 16.25 -19.09
N TYR A 67 -6.33 17.40 -18.51
CA TYR A 67 -6.21 17.66 -17.07
C TYR A 67 -7.09 16.73 -16.23
N LEU A 68 -8.37 16.58 -16.57
CA LEU A 68 -9.27 15.63 -15.88
C LEU A 68 -8.84 14.18 -16.13
N ARG A 69 -8.26 13.85 -17.29
CA ARG A 69 -7.70 12.53 -17.63
C ARG A 69 -6.44 12.23 -16.81
N LEU A 70 -5.51 13.16 -16.68
CA LEU A 70 -4.29 13.04 -15.88
C LEU A 70 -4.62 12.96 -14.39
N ARG A 71 -5.54 13.80 -13.88
CA ARG A 71 -6.03 13.71 -12.50
C ARG A 71 -6.79 12.43 -12.20
N ARG A 72 -7.49 11.87 -13.19
CA ARG A 72 -8.19 10.59 -13.05
C ARG A 72 -7.23 9.40 -13.14
N ALA A 73 -6.21 9.47 -13.98
CA ALA A 73 -5.14 8.48 -14.08
C ALA A 73 -4.27 8.43 -12.82
N ASN A 74 -4.06 9.57 -12.16
CA ASN A 74 -3.27 9.67 -10.95
C ASN A 74 -4.03 9.28 -9.66
N ARG A 75 -4.88 8.25 -9.71
CA ARG A 75 -5.46 7.56 -8.55
C ARG A 75 -5.63 6.07 -8.89
N GLY A 76 -4.78 5.21 -8.34
CA GLY A 76 -4.91 3.76 -8.44
C GLY A 76 -5.82 3.18 -7.36
N ASP A 77 -6.29 1.96 -7.58
CA ASP A 77 -6.85 1.15 -6.50
C ASP A 77 -5.74 0.25 -5.95
N HIS A 78 -5.09 0.72 -4.88
CA HIS A 78 -3.97 0.02 -4.26
C HIS A 78 -4.42 -0.91 -3.13
N ARG A 79 -5.73 -0.99 -2.86
CA ARG A 79 -6.30 -1.90 -1.86
C ARG A 79 -6.20 -3.34 -2.33
N LYS A 80 -5.56 -4.18 -1.51
CA LYS A 80 -5.44 -5.61 -1.75
C LYS A 80 -6.27 -6.35 -0.72
N PHE A 81 -7.52 -6.64 -1.06
CA PHE A 81 -8.39 -7.40 -0.17
C PHE A 81 -9.32 -8.36 -0.91
N CYS A 82 -9.70 -9.42 -0.21
CA CYS A 82 -10.67 -10.41 -0.66
C CYS A 82 -11.75 -10.58 0.41
N LEU A 83 -13.01 -10.37 0.04
CA LEU A 83 -14.16 -10.56 0.93
C LEU A 83 -14.92 -11.83 0.49
N ILE A 84 -15.01 -12.81 1.38
CA ILE A 84 -15.67 -14.11 1.16
C ILE A 84 -16.90 -14.18 2.06
N ASP A 85 -18.05 -14.49 1.45
CA ASP A 85 -19.36 -14.67 2.10
C ASP A 85 -19.79 -13.54 3.05
N GLN A 86 -19.16 -12.37 2.93
CA GLN A 86 -19.32 -11.23 3.85
C GLN A 86 -18.96 -11.54 5.31
N SER A 87 -18.34 -12.68 5.58
CA SER A 87 -17.98 -13.15 6.91
C SER A 87 -16.47 -13.23 7.12
N GLN A 88 -15.69 -13.25 6.02
CA GLN A 88 -14.24 -13.29 6.05
C GLN A 88 -13.63 -12.25 5.13
N LEU A 89 -12.69 -11.48 5.66
CA LEU A 89 -11.95 -10.48 4.91
C LEU A 89 -10.46 -10.77 5.03
N TRP A 90 -9.79 -10.93 3.89
CA TRP A 90 -8.34 -11.00 3.80
C TRP A 90 -7.83 -9.64 3.33
N VAL A 91 -6.86 -9.07 4.03
CA VAL A 91 -6.26 -7.77 3.72
C VAL A 91 -4.76 -7.86 3.94
N GLY A 92 -3.96 -7.19 3.12
CA GLY A 92 -2.54 -7.09 3.41
C GLY A 92 -1.77 -6.31 2.37
N SER A 93 -0.47 -6.51 2.39
CA SER A 93 0.47 -5.88 1.48
C SER A 93 0.62 -6.62 0.14
N PHE A 94 0.16 -7.88 0.07
CA PHE A 94 0.38 -8.78 -1.06
C PHE A 94 -0.50 -8.44 -2.27
N ASN A 95 0.09 -8.44 -3.46
CA ASN A 95 -0.71 -8.51 -4.69
C ASN A 95 -1.13 -9.96 -4.96
N ILE A 96 -2.05 -10.13 -5.90
CA ILE A 96 -2.39 -11.46 -6.42
C ILE A 96 -1.51 -11.71 -7.65
N SER A 97 -0.30 -12.19 -7.43
CA SER A 97 0.66 -12.56 -8.48
C SER A 97 1.62 -13.65 -7.99
N ASP A 98 2.24 -14.35 -8.93
CA ASP A 98 3.04 -15.53 -8.63
C ASP A 98 4.31 -15.21 -7.83
N VAL A 99 4.84 -13.98 -7.93
CA VAL A 99 6.03 -13.53 -7.17
C VAL A 99 5.88 -13.60 -5.66
N HIS A 100 4.65 -13.70 -5.16
CA HIS A 100 4.35 -13.83 -3.73
C HIS A 100 4.20 -15.31 -3.29
N LEU A 101 4.18 -16.25 -4.22
CA LEU A 101 3.93 -17.67 -3.95
C LEU A 101 5.25 -18.42 -3.80
N HIS A 102 5.43 -19.05 -2.64
CA HIS A 102 6.58 -19.92 -2.37
C HIS A 102 6.59 -21.13 -3.31
N GLU A 103 5.43 -21.62 -3.71
CA GLU A 103 5.30 -22.73 -4.66
C GLU A 103 5.86 -22.41 -6.05
N VAL A 104 5.99 -21.11 -6.40
CA VAL A 104 6.51 -20.67 -7.69
C VAL A 104 7.92 -20.08 -7.59
N TYR A 105 8.18 -19.27 -6.56
CA TYR A 105 9.46 -18.55 -6.40
C TYR A 105 10.33 -19.07 -5.25
N GLY A 106 9.89 -20.11 -4.53
CA GLY A 106 10.60 -20.67 -3.37
C GLY A 106 10.96 -19.60 -2.35
N GLU A 107 12.20 -19.65 -1.87
CA GLU A 107 12.72 -18.66 -0.91
C GLU A 107 12.84 -17.23 -1.45
N GLN A 108 12.74 -17.03 -2.76
CA GLN A 108 12.74 -15.70 -3.39
C GLN A 108 11.34 -15.06 -3.43
N ALA A 109 10.29 -15.79 -3.03
CA ALA A 109 8.95 -15.24 -2.96
C ALA A 109 8.89 -14.00 -2.06
N TRP A 110 8.17 -12.97 -2.48
CA TRP A 110 8.14 -11.70 -1.78
C TRP A 110 7.62 -11.86 -0.35
N LYS A 111 8.28 -11.15 0.58
CA LYS A 111 7.83 -11.09 1.98
C LYS A 111 6.71 -10.06 2.09
N ASP A 112 5.53 -10.54 2.47
CA ASP A 112 4.36 -9.73 2.73
C ASP A 112 3.82 -9.95 4.14
N ILE A 113 2.86 -9.13 4.52
CA ILE A 113 2.06 -9.29 5.73
C ILE A 113 0.58 -9.17 5.38
N GLY A 114 -0.23 -10.02 6.01
CA GLY A 114 -1.65 -10.09 5.77
C GLY A 114 -2.41 -10.52 7.00
N VAL A 115 -3.67 -10.12 7.08
CA VAL A 115 -4.57 -10.47 8.17
C VAL A 115 -5.88 -11.03 7.62
N ARG A 116 -6.41 -12.01 8.33
CA ARG A 116 -7.78 -12.50 8.15
C ARG A 116 -8.65 -11.92 9.25
N VAL A 117 -9.67 -11.16 8.86
CA VAL A 117 -10.58 -10.45 9.75
C VAL A 117 -11.98 -11.06 9.65
N ARG A 118 -12.64 -11.19 10.80
CA ARG A 118 -14.05 -11.57 10.94
C ARG A 118 -14.75 -10.56 11.85
N GLY A 119 -16.06 -10.38 11.71
CA GLY A 119 -16.87 -9.54 12.60
C GLY A 119 -17.66 -8.43 11.90
N ALA A 120 -18.35 -7.60 12.69
CA ALA A 120 -19.32 -6.61 12.21
C ALA A 120 -18.73 -5.53 11.30
N GLU A 121 -17.41 -5.31 11.36
CA GLU A 121 -16.71 -4.27 10.60
C GLU A 121 -16.53 -4.61 9.10
N LEU A 122 -16.79 -5.85 8.70
CA LEU A 122 -16.70 -6.29 7.30
C LEU A 122 -17.69 -5.55 6.38
N LYS A 123 -18.78 -4.99 6.94
CA LYS A 123 -19.74 -4.17 6.19
C LYS A 123 -19.09 -2.92 5.57
N TYR A 124 -18.05 -2.37 6.20
CA TYR A 124 -17.35 -1.20 5.68
C TYR A 124 -16.42 -1.55 4.52
N ALA A 125 -15.71 -2.68 4.61
CA ALA A 125 -14.93 -3.22 3.48
C ALA A 125 -15.85 -3.53 2.29
N ARG A 126 -17.03 -4.12 2.53
CA ARG A 126 -18.05 -4.33 1.49
C ARG A 126 -18.49 -3.01 0.87
N ARG A 127 -18.80 -1.97 1.66
CA ARG A 127 -19.19 -0.64 1.14
C ARG A 127 -18.08 -0.02 0.29
N ALA A 128 -16.83 -0.11 0.75
CA ALA A 128 -15.66 0.37 0.02
C ALA A 128 -15.45 -0.38 -1.31
N PHE A 129 -15.72 -1.69 -1.33
CA PHE A 129 -15.78 -2.50 -2.56
C PHE A 129 -16.89 -2.02 -3.50
N GLU A 130 -18.14 -1.96 -3.02
CA GLU A 130 -19.30 -1.61 -3.83
C GLU A 130 -19.17 -0.21 -4.44
N ARG A 131 -18.63 0.75 -3.69
CA ARG A 131 -18.38 2.11 -4.16
C ARG A 131 -17.36 2.13 -5.31
N ALA A 132 -16.28 1.36 -5.20
CA ALA A 132 -15.30 1.26 -6.29
C ALA A 132 -15.86 0.47 -7.49
N TYR A 133 -16.65 -0.57 -7.22
CA TYR A 133 -17.25 -1.43 -8.24
C TYR A 133 -18.34 -0.73 -9.07
N ARG A 134 -19.21 0.05 -8.42
CA ARG A 134 -20.36 0.74 -9.04
C ARG A 134 -20.03 2.15 -9.53
N GLY A 135 -18.91 2.73 -9.06
CA GLY A 135 -18.53 4.10 -9.33
C GLY A 135 -18.83 5.07 -8.17
N TRP A 136 -18.17 6.22 -8.21
CA TRP A 136 -18.07 7.19 -7.10
C TRP A 136 -19.41 7.85 -6.70
N THR A 137 -20.43 7.74 -7.55
CA THR A 137 -21.80 8.23 -7.30
C THR A 137 -22.64 7.25 -6.47
N ALA A 138 -22.17 6.01 -6.27
CA ALA A 138 -23.07 4.94 -5.89
C ALA A 138 -23.41 4.84 -4.39
N LEU A 139 -22.61 5.41 -3.48
CA LEU A 139 -22.82 5.26 -2.03
C LEU A 139 -22.22 6.43 -1.23
N ASN A 140 -23.01 6.98 -0.31
CA ASN A 140 -22.52 7.81 0.79
C ASN A 140 -21.69 6.95 1.74
N LEU A 141 -20.43 7.34 1.94
CA LEU A 141 -19.60 6.70 2.95
C LEU A 141 -20.00 7.24 4.33
N PRO A 142 -19.96 6.38 5.37
CA PRO A 142 -20.20 6.83 6.72
C PRO A 142 -19.20 7.94 7.06
N ALA A 143 -19.67 8.92 7.82
CA ALA A 143 -18.86 10.07 8.20
C ALA A 143 -17.66 9.71 9.10
N ARG A 144 -17.44 8.43 9.47
CA ARG A 144 -16.26 7.90 10.17
C ARG A 144 -15.91 6.51 9.66
N SER A 145 -14.63 6.26 9.43
CA SER A 145 -14.10 4.92 9.28
C SER A 145 -14.15 4.19 10.63
N PRO A 146 -14.34 2.87 10.66
CA PRO A 146 -14.30 2.11 11.90
C PRO A 146 -12.96 2.20 12.62
N ARG A 147 -12.97 1.97 13.94
CA ARG A 147 -11.74 1.88 14.74
C ARG A 147 -10.73 0.87 14.18
N MET A 148 -11.22 -0.24 13.64
CA MET A 148 -10.39 -1.33 13.12
C MET A 148 -10.02 -1.22 11.65
N LEU A 149 -10.68 -0.33 10.89
CA LEU A 149 -10.54 -0.28 9.44
C LEU A 149 -10.25 1.15 8.99
N LEU A 150 -9.00 1.41 8.61
CA LEU A 150 -8.56 2.70 8.09
C LEU A 150 -8.72 2.70 6.58
N LEU A 151 -9.85 3.26 6.12
CA LEU A 151 -10.08 3.55 4.71
C LEU A 151 -9.58 4.95 4.38
N ASN A 152 -9.18 5.15 3.11
CA ASN A 152 -8.80 6.45 2.57
C ASN A 152 -9.65 6.82 1.29
N ASP A 153 -10.84 6.23 1.16
CA ASP A 153 -11.70 6.26 -0.04
C ASP A 153 -12.51 7.55 -0.27
N SER A 154 -12.20 8.60 0.50
CA SER A 154 -12.68 9.97 0.33
C SER A 154 -11.59 10.97 0.79
N LEU A 155 -11.68 12.24 0.39
CA LEU A 155 -10.73 13.27 0.85
C LEU A 155 -10.70 13.39 2.39
N LEU A 156 -11.87 13.26 3.02
CA LEU A 156 -12.02 13.24 4.47
C LEU A 156 -11.33 12.02 5.10
N HIS A 157 -11.51 10.85 4.50
CA HIS A 157 -10.88 9.61 4.94
C HIS A 157 -9.36 9.64 4.77
N LYS A 158 -8.83 10.16 3.64
CA LYS A 158 -7.39 10.39 3.47
C LYS A 158 -6.81 11.30 4.54
N ARG A 159 -7.48 12.43 4.79
CA ARG A 159 -7.05 13.37 5.85
C ARG A 159 -7.01 12.67 7.20
N ARG A 160 -8.02 11.86 7.53
CA ARG A 160 -8.10 11.15 8.81
C ARG A 160 -7.09 10.02 8.94
N ALA A 161 -6.93 9.16 7.94
CA ALA A 161 -5.93 8.10 7.99
C ALA A 161 -4.53 8.69 8.22
N ARG A 162 -4.20 9.80 7.54
CA ARG A 162 -2.96 10.55 7.76
C ARG A 162 -2.88 11.15 9.17
N MET A 163 -3.95 11.79 9.64
CA MET A 163 -3.98 12.40 10.99
C MET A 163 -3.89 11.36 12.09
N GLU A 164 -4.53 10.20 11.91
CA GLU A 164 -4.45 9.05 12.81
C GLU A 164 -3.00 8.60 12.94
N LEU A 165 -2.32 8.32 11.83
CA LEU A 165 -0.90 7.96 11.86
C LEU A 165 -0.05 9.01 12.57
N VAL A 166 -0.20 10.30 12.20
CA VAL A 166 0.55 11.39 12.84
C VAL A 166 0.26 11.48 14.33
N LEU A 167 -1.00 11.28 14.76
CA LEU A 167 -1.39 11.29 16.17
C LEU A 167 -0.75 10.12 16.91
N ARG A 168 -0.76 8.92 16.34
CA ARG A 168 -0.14 7.73 16.93
C ARG A 168 1.37 7.91 17.10
N LEU A 169 2.05 8.42 16.08
CA LEU A 169 3.47 8.77 16.17
C LEU A 169 3.74 9.83 17.24
N LYS A 170 2.89 10.86 17.34
CA LYS A 170 3.01 11.91 18.36
C LYS A 170 2.75 11.39 19.78
N GLN A 171 1.91 10.38 19.94
CA GLN A 171 1.56 9.80 21.25
C GLN A 171 2.52 8.70 21.69
N ALA A 172 3.28 8.12 20.76
CA ALA A 172 4.22 7.05 21.05
C ALA A 172 5.23 7.45 22.13
N ARG A 173 5.43 6.57 23.11
CA ARG A 173 6.34 6.76 24.25
C ARG A 173 7.46 5.74 24.30
N GLU A 174 7.23 4.52 23.84
CA GLU A 174 8.19 3.42 23.97
C GLU A 174 8.83 3.09 22.63
N ARG A 175 8.01 2.85 21.60
CA ARG A 175 8.50 2.33 20.32
C ARG A 175 7.71 2.82 19.11
N ILE A 176 8.42 3.04 18.01
CA ILE A 176 7.83 3.22 16.68
C ILE A 176 8.58 2.30 15.72
N TRP A 177 7.95 1.20 15.30
CA TRP A 177 8.57 0.23 14.38
C TRP A 177 7.80 0.17 13.06
N LEU A 178 8.53 0.27 11.96
CA LEU A 178 7.98 0.40 10.61
C LEU A 178 8.62 -0.63 9.68
N ALA A 179 7.83 -1.32 8.86
CA ALA A 179 8.33 -2.05 7.70
C ALA A 179 7.61 -1.55 6.45
N THR A 180 8.37 -1.03 5.48
CA THR A 180 7.83 -0.44 4.25
C THR A 180 8.78 -0.66 3.07
N PRO A 181 8.28 -1.01 1.86
CA PRO A 181 9.12 -1.10 0.68
C PRO A 181 9.64 0.28 0.24
N TYR A 182 8.87 1.33 0.50
CA TYR A 182 9.16 2.69 0.02
C TYR A 182 9.10 3.66 1.20
N PHE A 183 10.24 4.24 1.57
CA PHE A 183 10.32 5.22 2.64
C PHE A 183 10.45 6.64 2.07
N VAL A 184 9.31 7.22 1.70
CA VAL A 184 9.22 8.60 1.19
C VAL A 184 8.11 9.35 1.95
N PRO A 185 8.18 9.42 3.29
CA PRO A 185 7.09 9.90 4.13
C PRO A 185 6.72 11.36 3.83
N VAL A 186 5.43 11.66 3.98
CA VAL A 186 4.96 13.05 3.94
C VAL A 186 5.54 13.87 5.10
N GLY A 187 5.74 15.16 4.88
CA GLY A 187 6.41 16.06 5.84
C GLY A 187 5.95 15.95 7.31
N PRO A 188 4.63 15.93 7.62
CA PRO A 188 4.16 15.76 8.99
C PRO A 188 4.58 14.43 9.64
N VAL A 189 4.55 13.32 8.88
CA VAL A 189 4.97 11.99 9.36
C VAL A 189 6.47 12.00 9.62
N PHE A 190 7.26 12.49 8.66
CA PHE A 190 8.72 12.55 8.79
C PHE A 190 9.16 13.40 9.99
N ARG A 191 8.56 14.58 10.18
CA ARG A 191 8.86 15.44 11.34
C ARG A 191 8.53 14.78 12.68
N GLN A 192 7.45 14.02 12.77
CA GLN A 192 7.14 13.30 14.01
C GLN A 192 8.16 12.18 14.26
N LEU A 193 8.56 11.42 13.22
CA LEU A 193 9.59 10.39 13.38
C LEU A 193 10.92 10.97 13.89
N LEU A 194 11.37 12.09 13.28
CA LEU A 194 12.57 12.80 13.74
C LEU A 194 12.45 13.25 15.19
N LYS A 195 11.33 13.88 15.53
CA LYS A 195 11.08 14.38 16.89
C LYS A 195 11.12 13.25 17.93
N ARG A 196 10.43 12.14 17.67
CA ARG A 196 10.37 11.00 18.58
C ARG A 196 11.71 10.30 18.74
N ALA A 197 12.48 10.15 17.64
CA ALA A 197 13.83 9.62 17.70
C ALA A 197 14.74 10.46 18.61
N ARG A 198 14.72 11.80 18.46
CA ARG A 198 15.47 12.73 19.34
C ARG A 198 15.09 12.65 20.81
N GLU A 199 13.81 12.41 21.09
CA GLU A 199 13.29 12.27 22.46
C GLU A 199 13.56 10.87 23.05
N GLY A 200 14.28 10.00 22.34
CA GLY A 200 14.71 8.70 22.83
C GLY A 200 13.71 7.56 22.65
N VAL A 201 12.60 7.77 21.94
CA VAL A 201 11.67 6.69 21.58
C VAL A 201 12.39 5.73 20.63
N ASP A 202 12.22 4.41 20.81
CA ASP A 202 12.87 3.40 19.98
C ASP A 202 12.26 3.34 18.58
N VAL A 203 12.77 4.19 17.68
CA VAL A 203 12.35 4.24 16.28
C VAL A 203 13.16 3.25 15.47
N ARG A 204 12.48 2.26 14.87
CA ARG A 204 13.09 1.24 13.99
C ARG A 204 12.40 1.19 12.64
N ILE A 205 13.18 1.06 11.57
CA ILE A 205 12.64 0.97 10.21
C ILE A 205 13.32 -0.17 9.46
N ILE A 206 12.52 -1.12 8.96
CA ILE A 206 12.94 -2.15 8.02
C ILE A 206 12.59 -1.69 6.59
N ILE A 207 13.59 -1.69 5.72
CA ILE A 207 13.47 -1.45 4.28
C ILE A 207 14.08 -2.61 3.49
N PRO A 208 13.62 -2.90 2.26
CA PRO A 208 14.20 -3.96 1.46
C PRO A 208 15.54 -3.53 0.84
N ARG A 209 16.47 -4.48 0.69
CA ARG A 209 17.75 -4.24 0.00
C ARG A 209 17.58 -3.96 -1.49
N LYS A 210 16.71 -4.75 -2.13
CA LYS A 210 16.32 -4.57 -3.54
C LYS A 210 15.02 -3.77 -3.57
N ASN A 211 14.84 -2.94 -4.59
CA ASN A 211 13.56 -2.29 -4.88
C ASN A 211 13.13 -2.68 -6.28
N ASP A 212 11.83 -2.90 -6.47
CA ASP A 212 11.22 -3.06 -7.80
C ASP A 212 11.18 -1.72 -8.57
N VAL A 213 11.21 -0.59 -7.84
CA VAL A 213 11.30 0.76 -8.40
C VAL A 213 12.66 1.39 -8.10
N TRP A 214 13.51 1.50 -9.12
CA TRP A 214 14.93 1.89 -8.97
C TRP A 214 15.14 3.26 -8.31
N HIS A 215 14.33 4.28 -8.63
CA HIS A 215 14.53 5.65 -8.14
C HIS A 215 14.06 5.87 -6.70
N ILE A 216 13.23 4.98 -6.13
CA ILE A 216 12.77 5.12 -4.74
C ILE A 216 13.93 5.03 -3.75
N LYS A 217 14.96 4.26 -4.08
CA LYS A 217 16.18 4.18 -3.28
C LYS A 217 16.87 5.54 -3.17
N LEU A 218 16.99 6.27 -4.28
CA LEU A 218 17.60 7.61 -4.31
C LEU A 218 16.81 8.64 -3.50
N LEU A 219 15.48 8.48 -3.42
CA LEU A 219 14.61 9.33 -2.60
C LEU A 219 14.68 9.02 -1.11
N SER A 220 14.78 7.74 -0.76
CA SER A 220 14.69 7.27 0.62
C SER A 220 15.99 7.52 1.38
N ILE A 221 17.16 7.39 0.72
CA ILE A 221 18.48 7.45 1.36
C ILE A 221 18.70 8.75 2.16
N PRO A 222 18.49 9.97 1.61
CA PRO A 222 18.72 11.19 2.39
C PRO A 222 17.84 11.27 3.64
N LEU A 223 16.58 10.84 3.52
CA LEU A 223 15.62 10.83 4.63
C LEU A 223 16.04 9.84 5.72
N LEU A 224 16.46 8.64 5.33
CA LEU A 224 16.95 7.60 6.26
C LEU A 224 18.24 8.03 6.94
N LYS A 225 19.16 8.69 6.22
CA LYS A 225 20.39 9.25 6.81
C LYS A 225 20.07 10.30 7.88
N THR A 226 19.16 11.24 7.59
CA THR A 226 18.71 12.23 8.58
C THR A 226 18.06 11.56 9.78
N LEU A 227 17.21 10.56 9.57
CA LEU A 227 16.55 9.86 10.67
C LEU A 227 17.54 9.08 11.54
N SER A 228 18.51 8.42 10.90
CA SER A 228 19.57 7.67 11.56
C SER A 228 20.47 8.56 12.41
N ALA A 229 20.80 9.76 11.92
CA ALA A 229 21.54 10.77 12.68
C ALA A 229 20.78 11.27 13.93
N GLU A 230 19.46 11.11 13.96
CA GLU A 230 18.58 11.56 15.06
C GLU A 230 18.24 10.42 16.03
N GLY A 231 18.92 9.27 15.90
CA GLY A 231 18.81 8.12 16.82
C GLY A 231 17.96 6.96 16.32
N ALA A 232 17.35 7.06 15.13
CA ALA A 232 16.57 5.93 14.60
C ALA A 232 17.47 4.80 14.08
N LYS A 233 17.02 3.55 14.29
CA LYS A 233 17.71 2.34 13.83
C LYS A 233 17.09 1.89 12.52
N ILE A 234 17.89 1.90 11.45
CA ILE A 234 17.44 1.48 10.12
C ILE A 234 18.03 0.12 9.81
N PHE A 235 17.21 -0.79 9.31
CA PHE A 235 17.53 -2.17 9.01
C PHE A 235 17.21 -2.47 7.54
N VAL A 236 18.17 -3.08 6.84
CA VAL A 236 18.07 -3.46 5.44
C VAL A 236 17.80 -4.96 5.36
N TYR A 237 16.58 -5.32 4.99
CA TYR A 237 16.15 -6.70 4.84
C TYR A 237 16.78 -7.33 3.59
N GLU A 238 17.56 -8.39 3.80
CA GLU A 238 18.40 -9.00 2.77
C GLU A 238 17.83 -10.22 2.04
N PRO A 239 17.07 -11.13 2.70
CA PRO A 239 16.75 -12.45 2.12
C PRO A 239 16.01 -12.36 0.79
N ARG A 240 15.02 -11.46 0.70
CA ARG A 240 14.14 -11.28 -0.47
C ARG A 240 13.52 -9.89 -0.45
N PHE A 241 12.73 -9.55 -1.46
CA PHE A 241 12.01 -8.28 -1.46
C PHE A 241 10.95 -8.27 -0.35
N SER A 242 11.05 -7.32 0.59
CA SER A 242 9.98 -7.07 1.57
C SER A 242 9.06 -5.99 1.06
N HIS A 243 7.80 -6.38 0.83
CA HIS A 243 6.72 -5.51 0.39
C HIS A 243 5.73 -5.18 1.52
N GLN A 244 6.09 -5.47 2.77
CA GLN A 244 5.25 -5.24 3.96
C GLN A 244 4.84 -3.77 4.09
N LYS A 245 3.62 -3.50 4.54
CA LYS A 245 3.21 -2.19 5.05
C LYS A 245 2.71 -2.38 6.48
N LEU A 246 3.65 -2.26 7.40
CA LEU A 246 3.43 -2.51 8.82
C LEU A 246 3.86 -1.27 9.62
N PHE A 247 2.97 -0.86 10.52
CA PHE A 247 3.20 0.24 11.44
C PHE A 247 2.91 -0.22 12.87
N ILE A 248 3.86 0.00 13.76
CA ILE A 248 3.74 -0.26 15.19
C ILE A 248 4.10 1.03 15.90
N ALA A 249 3.21 1.54 16.74
CA ALA A 249 3.45 2.66 17.65
C ALA A 249 2.91 2.27 19.02
N ASP A 250 3.80 1.88 19.94
CA ASP A 250 3.48 1.23 21.21
C ASP A 250 2.53 0.01 21.00
N ASP A 251 1.27 0.14 21.43
CA ASP A 251 0.20 -0.86 21.29
C ASP A 251 -0.65 -0.71 20.03
N TRP A 252 -0.46 0.36 19.27
CA TRP A 252 -1.15 0.58 18.01
C TRP A 252 -0.41 -0.15 16.90
N VAL A 253 -1.04 -1.19 16.35
CA VAL A 253 -0.48 -2.00 15.26
C VAL A 253 -1.41 -1.92 14.05
N SER A 254 -0.88 -1.49 12.91
CA SER A 254 -1.61 -1.34 11.66
C SER A 254 -0.93 -2.12 10.52
N VAL A 255 -1.73 -2.91 9.82
CA VAL A 255 -1.30 -3.74 8.68
C VAL A 255 -2.24 -3.52 7.51
N GLY A 256 -1.70 -3.32 6.31
CA GLY A 256 -2.56 -3.25 5.13
C GLY A 256 -1.81 -2.91 3.85
N SER A 257 -2.40 -2.00 3.08
CA SER A 257 -1.92 -1.63 1.75
C SER A 257 -1.17 -0.29 1.70
N THR A 258 -1.32 0.57 2.71
CA THR A 258 -0.79 1.95 2.69
C THR A 258 0.74 1.99 2.74
N ASN A 259 1.39 2.46 1.68
CA ASN A 259 2.83 2.75 1.72
C ASN A 259 3.12 4.07 2.44
N LEU A 260 4.35 4.20 2.97
CA LEU A 260 4.89 5.46 3.47
C LEU A 260 5.39 6.38 2.35
N ASN A 261 4.55 6.68 1.36
CA ASN A 261 4.88 7.61 0.27
C ASN A 261 3.76 8.62 -0.01
N HIS A 262 4.12 9.74 -0.66
CA HIS A 262 3.17 10.80 -1.00
C HIS A 262 1.98 10.28 -1.80
N ARG A 263 2.23 9.36 -2.74
CA ARG A 263 1.21 8.76 -3.58
C ARG A 263 0.12 8.02 -2.80
N SER A 264 0.46 7.14 -1.87
CA SER A 264 -0.52 6.43 -1.02
C SER A 264 -1.35 7.40 -0.17
N PHE A 265 -0.74 8.46 0.36
CA PHE A 265 -1.46 9.44 1.19
C PHE A 265 -2.37 10.39 0.38
N LEU A 266 -2.03 10.69 -0.87
CA LEU A 266 -2.72 11.73 -1.65
C LEU A 266 -3.62 11.15 -2.75
N HIS A 267 -3.18 10.08 -3.40
CA HIS A 267 -3.68 9.64 -4.70
C HIS A 267 -4.42 8.31 -4.64
N ASP A 268 -3.80 7.28 -4.08
CA ASP A 268 -4.32 5.92 -4.16
C ASP A 268 -5.45 5.63 -3.16
N LEU A 269 -6.26 4.63 -3.49
CA LEU A 269 -7.15 3.99 -2.52
C LEU A 269 -6.36 2.96 -1.73
N GLU A 270 -6.50 2.97 -0.42
CA GLU A 270 -5.78 2.17 0.56
C GLU A 270 -6.74 1.69 1.65
N MET A 271 -6.35 0.59 2.29
CA MET A 271 -7.09 -0.02 3.37
C MET A 271 -6.14 -0.71 4.33
N ASP A 272 -6.13 -0.25 5.58
CA ASP A 272 -5.38 -0.87 6.66
C ASP A 272 -6.31 -1.37 7.77
N ILE A 273 -5.84 -2.41 8.44
CA ILE A 273 -6.47 -3.01 9.61
C ILE A 273 -5.66 -2.66 10.84
N VAL A 274 -6.32 -2.05 11.82
CA VAL A 274 -5.77 -1.88 13.17
C VAL A 274 -6.05 -3.13 13.98
N ILE A 275 -4.99 -3.77 14.47
CA ILE A 275 -5.07 -5.01 15.24
C ILE A 275 -5.49 -4.69 16.68
N THR A 276 -6.57 -5.31 17.13
CA THR A 276 -7.14 -5.07 18.46
C THR A 276 -6.79 -6.14 19.48
N HIS A 277 -6.77 -7.41 19.07
CA HIS A 277 -6.47 -8.53 19.96
C HIS A 277 -4.98 -8.63 20.27
N GLU A 278 -4.64 -8.68 21.56
CA GLU A 278 -3.26 -8.64 22.05
C GLU A 278 -2.39 -9.77 21.49
N LYS A 279 -2.89 -11.02 21.54
CA LYS A 279 -2.20 -12.18 20.95
C LYS A 279 -1.85 -12.01 19.46
N ASN A 280 -2.63 -11.23 18.72
CA ASN A 280 -2.33 -10.95 17.31
C ASN A 280 -1.31 -9.84 17.15
N LYS A 281 -1.29 -8.84 18.05
CA LYS A 281 -0.23 -7.82 18.07
C LYS A 281 1.12 -8.46 18.38
N GLU A 282 1.17 -9.33 19.38
CA GLU A 282 2.37 -10.10 19.74
C GLU A 282 2.92 -10.87 18.55
N ARG A 283 2.07 -11.60 17.81
CA ARG A 283 2.47 -12.33 16.59
C ARG A 283 3.09 -11.41 15.54
N VAL A 284 2.52 -10.22 15.34
CA VAL A 284 3.05 -9.23 14.39
C VAL A 284 4.38 -8.65 14.87
N VAL A 285 4.49 -8.36 16.16
CA VAL A 285 5.74 -7.91 16.80
C VAL A 285 6.83 -8.98 16.67
N SER A 286 6.52 -10.25 16.94
CA SER A 286 7.45 -11.37 16.76
C SER A 286 7.88 -11.52 15.30
N SER A 287 6.95 -11.40 14.34
CA SER A 287 7.30 -11.41 12.91
C SER A 287 8.23 -10.25 12.55
N TYR A 288 7.99 -9.06 13.09
CA TYR A 288 8.86 -7.90 12.85
C TYR A 288 10.27 -8.13 13.40
N VAL A 289 10.38 -8.63 14.65
CA VAL A 289 11.67 -8.92 15.27
C VAL A 289 12.43 -10.01 14.51
N HIS A 290 11.73 -11.03 14.03
CA HIS A 290 12.32 -12.05 13.17
C HIS A 290 12.84 -11.44 11.86
N ASP A 291 12.05 -10.62 11.16
CA ASP A 291 12.49 -9.93 9.94
C ASP A 291 13.68 -8.98 10.23
N GLN A 292 13.70 -8.35 11.41
CA GLN A 292 14.83 -7.53 11.87
C GLN A 292 16.11 -8.37 12.07
N SER A 293 15.99 -9.59 12.63
CA SER A 293 17.15 -10.48 12.84
C SER A 293 17.79 -10.95 11.53
N LEU A 294 17.02 -10.95 10.43
CA LEU A 294 17.48 -11.26 9.08
C LEU A 294 17.95 -10.01 8.30
N SER A 295 18.05 -8.86 8.97
CA SER A 295 18.38 -7.59 8.34
C SER A 295 19.75 -7.08 8.79
N GLN A 296 20.45 -6.37 7.90
CA GLN A 296 21.69 -5.68 8.25
C GLN A 296 21.41 -4.26 8.74
N PRO A 297 22.20 -3.72 9.68
CA PRO A 297 22.10 -2.31 10.02
C PRO A 297 22.42 -1.44 8.81
N PHE A 298 21.67 -0.36 8.64
CA PHE A 298 21.91 0.62 7.58
C PHE A 298 23.24 1.34 7.82
N ASN A 299 24.18 1.13 6.92
CA ASN A 299 25.45 1.84 6.95
C ASN A 299 25.39 3.12 6.13
N ALA A 300 25.24 4.27 6.80
CA ALA A 300 25.16 5.58 6.14
C ALA A 300 26.44 5.96 5.35
N THR A 301 27.62 5.42 5.68
CA THR A 301 28.89 5.72 4.99
C THR A 301 29.09 4.83 3.76
N ALA A 302 28.73 3.55 3.81
CA ALA A 302 28.76 2.68 2.62
C ALA A 302 27.88 3.23 1.48
N TRP A 303 26.74 3.86 1.82
CA TRP A 303 25.85 4.50 0.84
C TRP A 303 26.27 5.91 0.41
N SER A 304 27.32 6.49 0.99
CA SER A 304 27.83 7.81 0.59
C SER A 304 28.60 7.80 -0.73
N GLN A 305 28.86 6.60 -1.28
CA GLN A 305 29.50 6.36 -2.57
C GLN A 305 28.58 6.62 -3.78
N LEU A 306 27.35 7.12 -3.58
CA LEU A 306 26.51 7.58 -4.68
C LEU A 306 27.29 8.60 -5.52
N SER A 307 27.37 8.33 -6.82
CA SER A 307 27.97 9.19 -7.82
C SER A 307 27.34 10.59 -7.80
N LEU A 308 28.08 11.59 -8.29
CA LEU A 308 27.56 12.96 -8.42
C LEU A 308 26.24 13.00 -9.22
N TRP A 309 26.10 12.13 -10.23
CA TRP A 309 24.88 11.98 -11.00
C TRP A 309 23.71 11.47 -10.16
N GLU A 310 23.92 10.42 -9.36
CA GLU A 310 22.89 9.89 -8.45
C GLU A 310 22.46 10.91 -7.39
N ARG A 311 23.39 11.74 -6.90
CA ARG A 311 23.09 12.84 -5.97
C ARG A 311 22.26 13.93 -6.65
N LEU A 312 22.61 14.32 -7.88
CA LEU A 312 21.84 15.29 -8.65
C LEU A 312 20.43 14.75 -8.96
N CYS A 313 20.33 13.50 -9.41
CA CYS A 313 19.04 12.83 -9.63
C CYS A 313 18.23 12.77 -8.34
N SER A 314 18.83 12.44 -7.20
CA SER A 314 18.15 12.44 -5.90
C SER A 314 17.53 13.81 -5.58
N SER A 315 18.28 14.91 -5.76
CA SER A 315 17.76 16.27 -5.57
C SER A 315 16.58 16.59 -6.48
N ILE A 316 16.66 16.23 -7.76
CA ILE A 316 15.56 16.41 -8.73
C ILE A 316 14.34 15.57 -8.31
N PHE A 317 14.54 14.30 -7.95
CA PHE A 317 13.44 13.44 -7.52
C PHE A 317 12.81 13.91 -6.21
N ILE A 318 13.58 14.46 -5.26
CA ILE A 318 13.04 15.03 -4.01
C ILE A 318 12.09 16.19 -4.33
N LEU A 319 12.40 17.03 -5.33
CA LEU A 319 11.51 18.08 -5.81
C LEU A 319 10.26 17.49 -6.48
N LEU A 320 10.41 16.36 -7.18
CA LEU A 320 9.33 15.65 -7.86
C LEU A 320 8.60 14.61 -6.99
N ARG A 321 8.93 14.48 -5.70
CA ARG A 321 8.39 13.43 -4.79
C ARG A 321 6.87 13.45 -4.64
N TYR A 322 6.22 14.52 -5.07
CA TYR A 322 4.76 14.62 -5.12
C TYR A 322 4.16 13.68 -6.19
N TRP A 323 4.94 13.36 -7.23
CA TRP A 323 4.56 12.56 -8.39
C TRP A 323 5.15 11.14 -8.36
N SER A 324 6.00 10.85 -7.37
CA SER A 324 6.58 9.53 -7.07
C SER A 324 5.70 8.79 -6.05
#